data_AF-A0A971KR27-F1
#
_entry.id   AF-A0A971KR27-F1
#
_cell.length_a   1.000
_cell.length_b   1.000
_cell.length_c   1.000
_cell.angle_alpha   90.00
_cell.angle_beta   90.00
_cell.angle_gamma   90.00
#
_symmetry.space_group_name_H-M   'P 1'
#
loop_
_entity.id
_entity.type
_entity.pdbx_description
1 polymer ?
#
loop_
_entity_poly.entity_id
_entity_poly.type
_entity_poly.pdbx_seq_one_letter_code
_entity_poly.pdbx_strand_id
1 'polypeptide(L)'
;MDEEQKKLLTIGVIAILLVLAMFVMCSKTPPKKEAKNNLKKLDSISGNEQSELSSRNQEHKHERNDRPIQSASYPSYTYSDHSADKGPVFSAKTLENNKRFREKALAKQKEYIKKKTKELLDDPKTPPAKKLKARLITSKNYVAAFTAFKSKDYKAAIKAYHAVFADENSTIEMKYIALEGLQNSARKIKDLDLFILASKEIGKLIKDADLSLLDITKTEDYYEWSLRFEAYMKARNDVGLREQLINNEMKQYMVTRAKAERAIKRQIVTYESLFKEFVNQ
;
A
#
# COMPACT_ATOMS: atom_id res chain seq x y z
N MET A 1 11.64 -22.22 36.65
CA MET A 1 10.78 -21.27 35.92
C MET A 1 9.47 -21.22 36.68
N ASP A 2 9.25 -20.13 37.38
CA ASP A 2 8.11 -20.00 38.30
C ASP A 2 6.78 -20.06 37.57
N GLU A 3 5.77 -20.48 38.31
CA GLU A 3 4.41 -20.69 37.81
C GLU A 3 3.78 -19.40 37.26
N GLU A 4 4.18 -18.25 37.80
CA GLU A 4 3.82 -16.92 37.27
C GLU A 4 4.47 -16.62 35.91
N GLN A 5 5.72 -17.04 35.70
CA GLN A 5 6.40 -16.87 34.41
C GLN A 5 5.77 -17.75 33.33
N LYS A 6 5.28 -18.95 33.69
CA LYS A 6 4.48 -19.79 32.80
C LYS A 6 3.18 -19.08 32.42
N LYS A 7 2.43 -18.54 33.39
CA LYS A 7 1.17 -17.82 33.15
C LYS A 7 1.34 -16.59 32.25
N LEU A 8 2.39 -15.79 32.47
CA LEU A 8 2.73 -14.64 31.61
C LEU A 8 3.11 -15.07 30.18
N LEU A 9 3.80 -16.20 30.03
CA LEU A 9 4.13 -16.78 28.73
C LEU A 9 2.86 -17.22 27.99
N THR A 10 1.92 -17.89 28.69
CA THR A 10 0.65 -18.33 28.09
C THR A 10 -0.21 -17.15 27.68
N ILE A 11 -0.30 -16.11 28.50
CA ILE A 11 -1.04 -14.88 28.19
C ILE A 11 -0.42 -14.17 26.98
N GLY A 12 0.91 -14.10 26.89
CA GLY A 12 1.61 -13.53 25.74
C GLY A 12 1.37 -14.30 24.44
N VAL A 13 1.37 -15.64 24.50
CA VAL A 13 1.08 -16.50 23.34
C VAL A 13 -0.39 -16.36 22.89
N ILE A 14 -1.33 -16.28 23.83
CA ILE A 14 -2.76 -16.07 23.55
C ILE A 14 -2.99 -14.68 22.92
N ALA A 15 -2.33 -13.63 23.42
CA ALA A 15 -2.40 -12.30 22.82
C ALA A 15 -1.85 -12.26 21.38
N ILE A 16 -0.78 -13.01 21.10
CA ILE A 16 -0.20 -13.14 19.75
C ILE A 16 -1.13 -13.91 18.81
N LEU A 17 -1.79 -14.98 19.28
CA LEU A 17 -2.80 -15.69 18.51
C LEU A 17 -4.02 -14.81 18.19
N LEU A 18 -4.42 -13.93 19.11
CA LEU A 18 -5.49 -12.95 18.88
C LEU A 18 -5.09 -11.88 17.86
N VAL A 19 -3.84 -11.39 17.87
CA VAL A 19 -3.33 -10.45 16.85
C VAL A 19 -3.26 -11.12 15.47
N LEU A 20 -2.83 -12.38 15.40
CA LEU A 20 -2.83 -13.16 14.17
C LEU A 20 -4.26 -13.45 13.67
N ALA A 21 -5.21 -13.73 14.57
CA ALA A 21 -6.61 -13.93 14.23
C ALA A 21 -7.29 -12.62 13.76
N MET A 22 -6.98 -11.48 14.38
CA MET A 22 -7.40 -10.17 13.89
C MET A 22 -6.82 -9.86 12.51
N PHE A 23 -5.58 -10.28 12.23
CA PHE A 23 -4.98 -10.16 10.89
C PHE A 23 -5.68 -11.05 9.85
N VAL A 24 -6.17 -12.24 10.25
CA VAL A 24 -7.00 -13.12 9.40
C VAL A 24 -8.39 -12.52 9.16
N MET A 25 -9.03 -11.93 10.18
CA MET A 25 -10.34 -11.29 10.02
C MET A 25 -10.30 -9.97 9.24
N CYS A 26 -9.22 -9.19 9.35
CA CYS A 26 -8.98 -8.00 8.51
C CYS A 26 -8.53 -8.33 7.08
N SER A 27 -8.23 -9.60 6.78
CA SER A 27 -7.90 -10.07 5.42
C SER A 27 -9.08 -10.67 4.65
N LYS A 28 -10.30 -10.64 5.23
CA LYS A 28 -11.52 -10.79 4.43
C LYS A 28 -11.82 -9.46 3.74
N THR A 29 -11.22 -9.27 2.57
CA THR A 29 -11.74 -8.30 1.60
C THR A 29 -13.21 -8.65 1.30
N PRO A 30 -14.16 -7.69 1.36
CA PRO A 30 -15.51 -7.91 0.85
C PRO A 30 -15.47 -8.31 -0.63
N PRO A 31 -16.48 -9.03 -1.15
CA PRO A 31 -16.46 -9.53 -2.52
C PRO A 31 -16.34 -8.38 -3.53
N LYS A 32 -15.46 -8.58 -4.51
CA LYS A 32 -15.22 -7.73 -5.68
C LYS A 32 -16.52 -7.22 -6.31
N LYS A 33 -16.79 -5.91 -6.21
CA LYS A 33 -17.65 -5.21 -7.18
C LYS A 33 -17.13 -3.87 -7.71
N GLU A 34 -16.02 -3.30 -7.24
CA GLU A 34 -15.69 -1.91 -7.62
C GLU A 34 -14.39 -1.70 -8.43
N ALA A 35 -13.46 -2.67 -8.48
CA ALA A 35 -12.21 -2.46 -9.22
C ALA A 35 -12.33 -2.58 -10.75
N LYS A 36 -13.36 -3.28 -11.27
CA LYS A 36 -13.60 -3.40 -12.72
C LYS A 36 -14.30 -2.18 -13.35
N ASN A 37 -14.92 -1.32 -12.54
CA ASN A 37 -15.69 -0.19 -13.07
C ASN A 37 -14.80 1.01 -13.42
N ASN A 38 -13.64 1.17 -12.79
CA ASN A 38 -12.76 2.30 -13.10
C ASN A 38 -11.92 2.09 -14.37
N LEU A 39 -11.56 0.85 -14.71
CA LEU A 39 -10.83 0.55 -15.95
C LEU A 39 -11.75 0.63 -17.19
N LYS A 40 -12.98 0.08 -17.09
CA LYS A 40 -13.99 0.21 -18.16
C LYS A 40 -14.46 1.64 -18.40
N LYS A 41 -14.37 2.53 -17.40
CA LYS A 41 -14.73 3.95 -17.54
C LYS A 41 -13.65 4.79 -18.23
N LEU A 42 -12.42 4.27 -18.36
CA LEU A 42 -11.34 4.89 -19.14
C LEU A 42 -11.39 4.46 -20.62
N ASP A 43 -11.72 3.20 -20.91
CA ASP A 43 -11.85 2.71 -22.30
C ASP A 43 -13.09 3.25 -23.02
N SER A 44 -14.12 3.67 -22.28
CA SER A 44 -15.38 4.19 -22.85
C SER A 44 -15.34 5.67 -23.25
N ILE A 45 -14.21 6.37 -23.07
CA ILE A 45 -14.06 7.79 -23.48
C ILE A 45 -13.49 7.91 -24.91
N SER A 46 -13.27 6.78 -25.59
CA SER A 46 -12.89 6.73 -27.02
C SER A 46 -14.06 6.51 -27.99
N GLY A 47 -15.30 6.44 -27.50
CA GLY A 47 -16.50 6.22 -28.34
C GLY A 47 -17.41 7.44 -28.32
N ASN A 48 -17.62 8.02 -29.50
CA ASN A 48 -18.53 9.14 -29.73
C ASN A 48 -19.96 8.59 -29.86
N GLU A 49 -20.86 8.89 -28.92
CA GLU A 49 -22.31 8.89 -29.16
C GLU A 49 -23.03 9.72 -28.08
N GLN A 50 -23.69 10.80 -28.52
CA GLN A 50 -24.70 11.52 -27.77
C GLN A 50 -25.99 10.70 -27.75
N SER A 51 -26.63 10.53 -26.58
CA SER A 51 -28.05 10.87 -26.43
C SER A 51 -28.51 10.84 -24.97
N GLU A 52 -29.11 11.97 -24.59
CA GLU A 52 -30.26 12.19 -23.69
C GLU A 52 -30.24 11.77 -22.20
N LEU A 53 -30.26 12.83 -21.38
CA LEU A 53 -30.84 12.89 -20.05
C LEU A 53 -32.25 12.27 -20.01
N SER A 54 -32.51 11.46 -18.98
CA SER A 54 -33.81 11.50 -18.31
C SER A 54 -33.67 11.13 -16.84
N SER A 55 -34.14 12.06 -16.01
CA SER A 55 -34.24 12.00 -14.56
C SER A 55 -35.16 10.86 -14.10
N ARG A 56 -34.78 10.14 -13.04
CA ARG A 56 -35.78 9.50 -12.17
C ARG A 56 -35.25 9.32 -10.75
N ASN A 57 -35.74 10.18 -9.86
CA ASN A 57 -35.80 9.93 -8.42
C ASN A 57 -36.57 8.64 -8.16
N GLN A 58 -36.11 7.85 -7.20
CA GLN A 58 -36.98 7.04 -6.36
C GLN A 58 -36.33 6.85 -4.99
N GLU A 59 -36.92 7.54 -4.02
CA GLU A 59 -36.84 7.20 -2.60
C GLU A 59 -37.44 5.80 -2.39
N HIS A 60 -36.79 4.96 -1.59
CA HIS A 60 -37.50 3.98 -0.76
C HIS A 60 -36.81 3.84 0.60
N LYS A 61 -37.62 4.09 1.63
CA LYS A 61 -37.40 3.91 3.07
C LYS A 61 -37.35 2.43 3.48
N HIS A 62 -37.08 2.22 4.78
CA HIS A 62 -37.04 1.01 5.61
C HIS A 62 -35.61 0.49 5.87
N GLU A 63 -35.15 0.23 7.10
CA GLU A 63 -35.76 0.26 8.43
C GLU A 63 -34.59 0.26 9.44
N ARG A 64 -34.46 1.28 10.30
CA ARG A 64 -33.49 1.22 11.41
C ARG A 64 -34.15 0.44 12.54
N ASN A 65 -33.69 -0.79 12.76
CA ASN A 65 -33.97 -1.53 13.99
C ASN A 65 -33.25 -0.84 15.15
N ASP A 66 -33.97 0.05 15.82
CA ASP A 66 -33.61 0.56 17.15
C ASP A 66 -33.78 -0.58 18.17
N ARG A 67 -32.69 -1.30 18.43
CA ARG A 67 -32.55 -2.03 19.69
C ARG A 67 -31.69 -1.18 20.63
N PRO A 68 -32.13 -0.90 21.86
CA PRO A 68 -31.33 -0.16 22.81
C PRO A 68 -30.10 -1.00 23.16
N ILE A 69 -28.92 -0.51 22.79
CA ILE A 69 -27.66 -1.04 23.32
C ILE A 69 -27.68 -0.67 24.80
N GLN A 70 -27.92 -1.65 25.67
CA GLN A 70 -27.66 -1.53 27.10
C GLN A 70 -26.19 -1.15 27.25
N SER A 71 -25.92 0.11 27.57
CA SER A 71 -24.60 0.58 27.96
C SER A 71 -24.22 -0.13 29.25
N ALA A 72 -23.36 -1.13 29.16
CA ALA A 72 -22.69 -1.68 30.33
C ALA A 72 -21.90 -0.53 30.98
N SER A 73 -22.42 -0.02 32.10
CA SER A 73 -21.74 0.95 32.95
C SER A 73 -20.51 0.27 33.53
N TYR A 74 -19.35 0.52 32.93
CA TYR A 74 -18.07 0.18 33.54
C TYR A 74 -17.72 1.29 34.54
N PRO A 75 -17.22 0.95 35.74
CA PRO A 75 -16.82 1.95 36.71
C PRO A 75 -15.74 2.84 36.09
N SER A 76 -16.07 4.12 35.87
CA SER A 76 -15.08 5.13 35.51
C SER A 76 -14.21 5.37 36.73
N TYR A 77 -13.04 4.74 36.77
CA TYR A 77 -11.97 5.18 37.65
C TYR A 77 -11.51 6.54 37.14
N THR A 78 -12.05 7.60 37.74
CA THR A 78 -11.48 8.94 37.66
C THR A 78 -10.12 8.89 38.35
N TYR A 79 -9.05 8.92 37.56
CA TYR A 79 -7.72 9.20 38.10
C TYR A 79 -7.74 10.63 38.61
N SER A 80 -7.76 10.79 39.93
CA SER A 80 -7.47 12.06 40.57
C SER A 80 -6.02 12.42 40.30
N ASP A 81 -5.82 13.51 39.56
CA ASP A 81 -4.53 14.17 39.38
C ASP A 81 -4.10 14.73 40.74
N HIS A 82 -3.35 13.94 41.49
CA HIS A 82 -2.52 14.41 42.60
C HIS A 82 -1.08 14.23 42.16
N SER A 83 -0.59 15.24 41.43
CA SER A 83 0.82 15.47 41.11
C SER A 83 1.60 15.74 42.41
N ALA A 84 1.83 14.66 43.17
CA ALA A 84 2.96 14.60 44.09
C ALA A 84 4.15 14.07 43.29
N ASP A 85 5.22 14.85 43.33
CA ASP A 85 6.55 14.55 42.78
C ASP A 85 7.07 13.21 43.33
N LYS A 86 6.63 12.11 42.73
CA LYS A 86 7.14 10.77 42.97
C LYS A 86 8.19 10.55 41.91
N GLY A 87 9.45 10.54 42.33
CA GLY A 87 10.60 10.16 41.51
C GLY A 87 10.38 8.84 40.77
N PRO A 88 11.30 8.43 39.88
CA PRO A 88 11.06 7.39 38.90
C PRO A 88 10.45 6.12 39.54
N VAL A 89 9.27 5.72 39.04
CA VAL A 89 8.43 4.59 39.52
C VAL A 89 9.20 3.26 39.60
N PHE A 90 10.38 3.18 38.97
CA PHE A 90 11.28 2.04 39.01
C PHE A 90 12.72 2.51 39.25
N SER A 91 13.47 1.75 40.06
CA SER A 91 14.91 1.99 40.24
C SER A 91 15.66 1.92 38.91
N ALA A 92 16.78 2.66 38.77
CA ALA A 92 17.62 2.62 37.57
C ALA A 92 18.04 1.18 37.19
N LYS A 93 18.32 0.35 38.21
CA LYS A 93 18.64 -1.09 38.07
C LYS A 93 17.45 -1.89 37.52
N THR A 94 16.22 -1.59 37.96
CA THR A 94 15.00 -2.23 37.44
C THR A 94 14.73 -1.84 35.99
N LEU A 95 14.99 -0.58 35.62
CA LEU A 95 14.84 -0.09 34.25
C LEU A 95 15.84 -0.76 33.29
N GLU A 96 17.09 -0.91 33.74
CA GLU A 96 18.14 -1.58 32.96
C GLU A 96 17.88 -3.08 32.82
N ASN A 97 17.44 -3.75 33.89
CA ASN A 97 17.02 -5.15 33.83
C ASN A 97 15.83 -5.35 32.88
N ASN A 98 14.87 -4.42 32.84
CA ASN A 98 13.76 -4.44 31.89
C ASN A 98 14.24 -4.27 30.44
N LYS A 99 15.18 -3.35 30.18
CA LYS A 99 15.79 -3.19 28.85
C LYS A 99 16.47 -4.49 28.40
N ARG A 100 17.35 -5.04 29.23
CA ARG A 100 18.05 -6.31 28.94
C ARG A 100 17.07 -7.49 28.74
N PHE A 101 16.00 -7.55 29.52
CA PHE A 101 14.95 -8.56 29.35
C PHE A 101 14.24 -8.42 28.00
N ARG A 102 13.82 -7.20 27.63
CA ARG A 102 13.17 -6.91 26.34
C ARG A 102 14.09 -7.23 25.16
N GLU A 103 15.37 -6.87 25.25
CA GLU A 103 16.38 -7.20 24.24
C GLU A 103 16.55 -8.72 24.09
N LYS A 104 16.67 -9.47 25.19
CA LYS A 104 16.73 -10.93 25.18
C LYS A 104 15.46 -11.57 24.60
N ALA A 105 14.29 -11.04 24.95
CA ALA A 105 13.00 -11.52 24.43
C ALA A 105 12.87 -11.28 22.91
N LEU A 106 13.24 -10.07 22.44
CA LEU A 106 13.28 -9.74 21.01
C LEU A 106 14.28 -10.61 20.25
N ALA A 107 15.45 -10.90 20.83
CA ALA A 107 16.44 -11.78 20.22
C ALA A 107 15.90 -13.21 20.05
N LYS A 108 15.32 -13.80 21.11
CA LYS A 108 14.67 -15.13 21.05
C LYS A 108 13.52 -15.17 20.05
N GLN A 109 12.73 -14.11 19.98
CA GLN A 109 11.63 -14.01 19.02
C GLN A 109 12.14 -13.98 17.57
N LYS A 110 13.18 -13.17 17.29
CA LYS A 110 13.80 -13.12 15.95
C LYS A 110 14.36 -14.48 15.54
N GLU A 111 15.00 -15.19 16.46
CA GLU A 111 15.53 -16.53 16.22
C GLU A 111 14.41 -17.56 15.93
N TYR A 112 13.35 -17.54 16.73
CA TYR A 112 12.18 -18.40 16.51
C TYR A 112 11.52 -18.15 15.15
N ILE A 113 11.31 -16.88 14.79
CA ILE A 113 10.75 -16.50 13.48
C ILE A 113 11.67 -16.96 12.35
N LYS A 114 12.99 -16.73 12.46
CA LYS A 114 13.96 -17.17 11.45
C LYS A 114 13.92 -18.69 11.27
N LYS A 115 13.87 -19.46 12.36
CA LYS A 115 13.77 -20.92 12.31
C LYS A 115 12.46 -21.38 11.66
N LYS A 116 11.31 -20.84 12.10
CA LYS A 116 9.99 -21.18 11.54
C LYS A 116 9.86 -20.80 10.07
N THR A 117 10.40 -19.66 9.66
CA THR A 117 10.41 -19.25 8.26
C THR A 117 11.28 -20.19 7.44
N LYS A 118 12.46 -20.59 7.93
CA LYS A 118 13.29 -21.57 7.25
C LYS A 118 12.54 -22.90 7.06
N GLU A 119 11.90 -23.41 8.11
CA GLU A 119 11.05 -24.62 8.02
C GLU A 119 9.95 -24.49 6.94
N LEU A 120 9.28 -23.34 6.83
CA LEU A 120 8.24 -23.09 5.82
C LEU A 120 8.80 -22.93 4.40
N LEU A 121 9.99 -22.35 4.24
CA LEU A 121 10.61 -22.15 2.94
C LEU A 121 11.17 -23.47 2.38
N ASP A 122 11.75 -24.29 3.26
CA ASP A 122 12.36 -25.58 2.92
C ASP A 122 11.32 -26.68 2.70
N ASP A 123 10.11 -26.58 3.29
CA ASP A 123 9.04 -27.56 3.10
C ASP A 123 8.46 -27.51 1.66
N PRO A 124 8.57 -28.59 0.86
CA PRO A 124 8.04 -28.64 -0.50
C PRO A 124 6.51 -28.59 -0.55
N LYS A 125 5.81 -28.96 0.55
CA LYS A 125 4.34 -28.95 0.61
C LYS A 125 3.77 -27.59 0.96
N THR A 126 4.60 -26.64 1.40
CA THR A 126 4.13 -25.30 1.74
C THR A 126 3.73 -24.53 0.46
N PRO A 127 2.49 -24.02 0.36
CA PRO A 127 2.02 -23.29 -0.81
C PRO A 127 2.90 -22.07 -1.15
N PRO A 128 3.14 -21.76 -2.43
CA PRO A 128 3.96 -20.62 -2.85
C PRO A 128 3.56 -19.28 -2.21
N ALA A 129 2.26 -19.03 -2.03
CA ALA A 129 1.76 -17.80 -1.41
C ALA A 129 2.16 -17.69 0.07
N LYS A 130 2.18 -18.82 0.79
CA LYS A 130 2.67 -18.86 2.17
C LYS A 130 4.18 -18.64 2.23
N LYS A 131 4.94 -19.18 1.27
CA LYS A 131 6.39 -18.92 1.16
C LYS A 131 6.68 -17.45 0.89
N LEU A 132 5.96 -16.83 -0.05
CA LEU A 132 6.08 -15.39 -0.33
C LEU A 132 5.78 -14.54 0.91
N LYS A 133 4.67 -14.83 1.61
CA LYS A 133 4.34 -14.15 2.87
C LYS A 133 5.45 -14.31 3.92
N ALA A 134 6.00 -15.52 4.07
CA ALA A 134 7.09 -15.80 4.99
C ALA A 134 8.37 -15.02 4.65
N ARG A 135 8.69 -14.87 3.35
CA ARG A 135 9.81 -14.02 2.89
C ARG A 135 9.57 -12.53 3.19
N LEU A 136 8.38 -12.01 2.91
CA LEU A 136 8.05 -10.59 3.17
C LEU A 136 8.17 -10.22 4.65
N ILE A 137 7.65 -11.05 5.56
CA ILE A 137 7.68 -10.76 7.01
C ILE A 137 9.07 -10.93 7.63
N THR A 138 10.00 -11.60 6.93
CA THR A 138 11.37 -11.81 7.41
C THR A 138 12.41 -10.97 6.68
N SER A 139 12.06 -10.41 5.52
CA SER A 139 12.91 -9.44 4.82
C SER A 139 13.08 -8.19 5.67
N LYS A 140 14.31 -7.97 6.13
CA LYS A 140 14.67 -6.80 6.95
C LYS A 140 14.31 -5.50 6.24
N ASN A 141 14.58 -5.41 4.94
CA ASN A 141 14.36 -4.21 4.14
C ASN A 141 12.85 -3.97 3.93
N TYR A 142 12.09 -5.01 3.60
CA TYR A 142 10.64 -4.86 3.41
C TYR A 142 9.92 -4.50 4.72
N VAL A 143 10.25 -5.15 5.84
CA VAL A 143 9.67 -4.83 7.15
C VAL A 143 10.00 -3.40 7.55
N ALA A 144 11.26 -2.97 7.39
CA ALA A 144 11.65 -1.59 7.68
C ALA A 144 10.86 -0.59 6.82
N ALA A 145 10.70 -0.87 5.53
CA ALA A 145 9.93 -0.03 4.61
C ALA A 145 8.46 0.07 5.01
N PHE A 146 7.83 -1.06 5.30
CA PHE A 146 6.43 -1.10 5.72
C PHE A 146 6.20 -0.39 7.06
N THR A 147 7.10 -0.57 8.04
CA THR A 147 7.04 0.14 9.33
C THR A 147 7.17 1.65 9.13
N ALA A 148 8.16 2.10 8.34
CA ALA A 148 8.35 3.52 8.03
C ALA A 148 7.13 4.12 7.30
N PHE A 149 6.56 3.38 6.35
CA PHE A 149 5.34 3.79 5.67
C PHE A 149 4.17 3.97 6.63
N LYS A 150 3.97 3.02 7.57
CA LYS A 150 2.91 3.09 8.59
C LYS A 150 3.12 4.23 9.58
N SER A 151 4.36 4.56 9.92
CA SER A 151 4.69 5.72 10.75
C SER A 151 4.66 7.05 9.99
N LYS A 152 4.26 7.04 8.71
CA LYS A 152 4.25 8.21 7.81
C LYS A 152 5.64 8.82 7.54
N ASP A 153 6.71 8.07 7.84
CA ASP A 153 8.06 8.44 7.44
C ASP A 153 8.32 7.91 6.02
N TYR A 154 7.75 8.61 5.05
CA TYR A 154 7.79 8.19 3.65
C TYR A 154 9.19 8.25 3.04
N LYS A 155 10.07 9.14 3.54
CA LYS A 155 11.47 9.21 3.09
C LYS A 155 12.25 7.97 3.53
N ALA A 156 12.10 7.56 4.79
CA ALA A 156 12.69 6.31 5.27
C ALA A 156 12.08 5.10 4.56
N ALA A 157 10.76 5.12 4.28
CA ALA A 157 10.09 4.07 3.54
C ALA A 157 10.66 3.90 2.13
N ILE A 158 10.85 4.99 1.37
CA ILE A 158 11.44 4.96 0.03
C ILE A 158 12.84 4.33 0.06
N LYS A 159 13.70 4.77 0.98
CA LYS A 159 15.06 4.23 1.13
C LYS A 159 15.04 2.73 1.40
N ALA A 160 14.14 2.28 2.28
CA ALA A 160 14.03 0.87 2.64
C ALA A 160 13.40 0.01 1.54
N TYR A 161 12.40 0.52 0.79
CA TYR A 161 11.85 -0.16 -0.39
C TYR A 161 12.91 -0.32 -1.48
N HIS A 162 13.73 0.71 -1.71
CA HIS A 162 14.83 0.63 -2.66
C HIS A 162 15.84 -0.47 -2.29
N ALA A 163 16.11 -0.66 -1.00
CA ALA A 163 17.00 -1.71 -0.52
C ALA A 163 16.45 -3.14 -0.77
N VAL A 164 15.14 -3.31 -1.02
CA VAL A 164 14.57 -4.62 -1.40
C VAL A 164 15.08 -5.06 -2.77
N PHE A 165 15.37 -4.14 -3.71
CA PHE A 165 15.85 -4.50 -5.04
C PHE A 165 17.27 -5.05 -5.04
N ALA A 166 18.10 -4.62 -4.09
CA ALA A 166 19.48 -5.06 -3.91
C ALA A 166 19.63 -6.34 -3.08
N ASP A 167 18.55 -6.85 -2.46
CA ASP A 167 18.57 -8.08 -1.69
C ASP A 167 18.47 -9.28 -2.64
N GLU A 168 19.49 -10.14 -2.63
CA GLU A 168 19.58 -11.36 -3.45
C GLU A 168 18.44 -12.35 -3.16
N ASN A 169 17.83 -12.27 -1.98
CA ASN A 169 16.73 -13.13 -1.58
C ASN A 169 15.34 -12.58 -1.99
N SER A 170 15.30 -11.38 -2.57
CA SER A 170 14.05 -10.79 -3.06
C SER A 170 13.59 -11.46 -4.35
N THR A 171 12.44 -12.12 -4.27
CA THR A 171 11.77 -12.63 -5.47
C THR A 171 11.18 -11.51 -6.31
N ILE A 172 10.78 -11.82 -7.54
CA ILE A 172 10.15 -10.86 -8.46
C ILE A 172 8.87 -10.29 -7.83
N GLU A 173 8.07 -11.12 -7.15
CA GLU A 173 6.84 -10.67 -6.46
C GLU A 173 7.17 -9.72 -5.32
N MET A 174 8.25 -9.96 -4.57
CA MET A 174 8.69 -9.02 -3.53
C MET A 174 9.11 -7.67 -4.11
N LYS A 175 9.81 -7.68 -5.26
CA LYS A 175 10.19 -6.47 -5.99
C LYS A 175 8.96 -5.72 -6.49
N TYR A 176 7.97 -6.42 -7.04
CA TYR A 176 6.69 -5.84 -7.44
C TYR A 176 5.99 -5.14 -6.26
N ILE A 177 5.82 -5.82 -5.12
CA ILE A 177 5.18 -5.25 -3.93
C ILE A 177 5.99 -4.06 -3.38
N ALA A 178 7.32 -4.13 -3.42
CA ALA A 178 8.18 -3.02 -3.03
C ALA A 178 8.02 -1.79 -3.94
N LEU A 179 7.86 -2.00 -5.25
CA LEU A 179 7.57 -0.90 -6.19
C LEU A 179 6.21 -0.26 -5.93
N GLU A 180 5.17 -1.04 -5.62
CA GLU A 180 3.87 -0.47 -5.21
C GLU A 180 4.00 0.37 -3.93
N GLY A 181 4.79 -0.09 -2.97
CA GLY A 181 5.10 0.66 -1.76
C GLY A 181 5.86 1.97 -2.05
N LEU A 182 6.82 1.92 -2.97
CA LEU A 182 7.60 3.08 -3.40
C LEU A 182 6.75 4.08 -4.18
N GLN A 183 5.90 3.64 -5.11
CA GLN A 183 4.94 4.47 -5.84
C GLN A 183 3.98 5.18 -4.88
N ASN A 184 3.43 4.45 -3.90
CA ASN A 184 2.56 5.03 -2.88
C ASN A 184 3.29 6.03 -1.98
N SER A 185 4.56 5.77 -1.64
CA SER A 185 5.36 6.69 -0.83
C SER A 185 5.69 7.96 -1.60
N ALA A 186 6.08 7.85 -2.87
CA ALA A 186 6.33 8.97 -3.79
C ALA A 186 5.09 9.88 -3.88
N ARG A 187 3.92 9.26 -4.05
CA ARG A 187 2.63 9.96 -4.04
C ARG A 187 2.38 10.75 -2.76
N LYS A 188 2.76 10.22 -1.59
CA LYS A 188 2.56 10.90 -0.29
C LYS A 188 3.50 12.09 -0.08
N ILE A 189 4.71 12.03 -0.61
CA ILE A 189 5.67 13.15 -0.56
C ILE A 189 5.54 14.09 -1.76
N LYS A 190 4.59 13.81 -2.68
CA LYS A 190 4.40 14.53 -3.93
C LYS A 190 5.67 14.53 -4.78
N ASP A 191 6.34 13.39 -4.92
CA ASP A 191 7.47 13.25 -5.84
C ASP A 191 6.97 12.65 -7.16
N LEU A 192 6.77 13.50 -8.17
CA LEU A 192 6.20 13.09 -9.47
C LEU A 192 7.19 12.21 -10.24
N ASP A 193 8.47 12.57 -10.27
CA ASP A 193 9.47 11.83 -11.03
C ASP A 193 9.68 10.42 -10.46
N LEU A 194 9.72 10.30 -9.13
CA LEU A 194 9.80 8.99 -8.48
C LEU A 194 8.53 8.16 -8.71
N PHE A 195 7.35 8.79 -8.71
CA PHE A 195 6.10 8.11 -9.02
C PHE A 195 6.08 7.58 -10.46
N ILE A 196 6.54 8.37 -11.43
CA ILE A 196 6.67 7.96 -12.83
C ILE A 196 7.63 6.79 -12.96
N LEU A 197 8.82 6.90 -12.36
CA LEU A 197 9.83 5.84 -12.40
C LEU A 197 9.28 4.53 -11.84
N ALA A 198 8.64 4.58 -10.66
CA ALA A 198 8.02 3.40 -10.05
C ALA A 198 6.93 2.79 -10.95
N SER A 199 6.09 3.63 -11.55
CA SER A 199 5.00 3.17 -12.44
C SER A 199 5.54 2.44 -13.67
N LYS A 200 6.64 2.95 -14.26
CA LYS A 200 7.27 2.31 -15.41
C LYS A 200 7.88 0.96 -15.06
N GLU A 201 8.58 0.87 -13.94
CA GLU A 201 9.17 -0.39 -13.47
C GLU A 201 8.09 -1.43 -13.11
N ILE A 202 6.96 -0.99 -12.51
CA ILE A 202 5.80 -1.86 -12.29
C ILE A 202 5.27 -2.38 -13.63
N GLY A 203 5.05 -1.49 -14.60
CA GLY A 203 4.55 -1.87 -15.93
C GLY A 203 5.48 -2.86 -16.64
N LYS A 204 6.79 -2.64 -16.55
CA LYS A 204 7.80 -3.55 -17.10
C LYS A 204 7.76 -4.92 -16.43
N LEU A 205 7.64 -4.98 -15.10
CA LEU A 205 7.49 -6.26 -14.39
C LEU A 205 6.20 -6.99 -14.79
N ILE A 206 5.07 -6.29 -14.92
CA ILE A 206 3.80 -6.89 -15.35
C ILE A 206 3.92 -7.44 -16.77
N LYS A 207 4.59 -6.71 -17.67
CA LYS A 207 4.80 -7.12 -19.06
C LYS A 207 5.71 -8.35 -19.16
N ASP A 208 6.85 -8.34 -18.46
CA ASP A 208 7.94 -9.28 -18.71
C ASP A 208 7.92 -10.50 -17.77
N ALA A 209 7.61 -10.31 -16.48
CA ALA A 209 7.79 -11.31 -15.44
C ALA A 209 6.52 -12.14 -15.16
N ASP A 210 6.70 -13.36 -14.63
CA ASP A 210 5.58 -14.14 -14.10
C ASP A 210 5.21 -13.63 -12.71
N LEU A 211 4.02 -13.01 -12.62
CA LEU A 211 3.42 -12.52 -11.38
C LEU A 211 2.11 -13.26 -11.08
N SER A 212 1.94 -14.47 -11.61
CA SER A 212 0.73 -15.29 -11.39
C SER A 212 0.47 -15.58 -9.91
N LEU A 213 1.51 -15.62 -9.09
CA LEU A 213 1.38 -15.77 -7.63
C LEU A 213 0.63 -14.59 -6.96
N LEU A 214 0.61 -13.43 -7.62
CA LEU A 214 -0.12 -12.23 -7.21
C LEU A 214 -1.46 -12.08 -7.95
N ASP A 215 -1.89 -13.10 -8.70
CA ASP A 215 -3.04 -13.05 -9.61
C ASP A 215 -2.94 -11.95 -10.67
N ILE A 216 -1.71 -11.60 -11.08
CA ILE A 216 -1.44 -10.59 -12.11
C ILE A 216 -1.15 -11.28 -13.44
N THR A 217 -1.97 -10.96 -14.44
CA THR A 217 -1.79 -11.44 -15.80
C THR A 217 -0.83 -10.54 -16.55
N LYS A 218 0.02 -11.12 -17.40
CA LYS A 218 0.91 -10.35 -18.27
C LYS A 218 0.10 -9.47 -19.22
N THR A 219 0.45 -8.19 -19.24
CA THR A 219 -0.10 -7.21 -20.17
C THR A 219 0.89 -6.05 -20.33
N GLU A 220 0.81 -5.38 -21.47
CA GLU A 220 1.57 -4.17 -21.76
C GLU A 220 0.79 -2.89 -21.37
N ASP A 221 -0.52 -2.99 -21.11
CA ASP A 221 -1.42 -1.85 -20.88
C ASP A 221 -0.93 -0.88 -19.80
N TYR A 222 -0.44 -1.42 -18.68
CA TYR A 222 0.03 -0.60 -17.56
C TYR A 222 1.36 0.10 -17.90
N TYR A 223 2.23 -0.56 -18.66
CA TYR A 223 3.49 0.03 -19.11
C TYR A 223 3.22 1.18 -20.09
N GLU A 224 2.37 0.95 -21.10
CA GLU A 224 1.98 2.02 -22.03
C GLU A 224 1.27 3.18 -21.32
N TRP A 225 0.37 2.86 -20.38
CA TRP A 225 -0.28 3.89 -19.56
C TRP A 225 0.76 4.73 -18.81
N SER A 226 1.80 4.10 -18.24
CA SER A 226 2.85 4.81 -17.50
C SER A 226 3.68 5.74 -18.40
N LEU A 227 3.95 5.33 -19.65
CA LEU A 227 4.63 6.15 -20.65
C LEU A 227 3.77 7.34 -21.10
N ARG A 228 2.48 7.10 -21.36
CA ARG A 228 1.52 8.16 -21.67
C ARG A 228 1.41 9.14 -20.50
N PHE A 229 1.24 8.63 -19.29
CA PHE A 229 1.16 9.43 -18.06
C PHE A 229 2.38 10.34 -17.91
N GLU A 230 3.59 9.80 -18.06
CA GLU A 230 4.84 10.58 -18.04
C GLU A 230 4.81 11.73 -19.05
N ALA A 231 4.49 11.41 -20.31
CA ALA A 231 4.50 12.39 -21.39
C ALA A 231 3.51 13.55 -21.12
N TYR A 232 2.28 13.24 -20.72
CA TYR A 232 1.25 14.25 -20.45
C TYR A 232 1.56 15.08 -19.19
N MET A 233 2.00 14.43 -18.10
CA MET A 233 2.30 15.14 -16.85
C MET A 233 3.54 16.03 -16.96
N LYS A 234 4.54 15.66 -17.77
CA LYS A 234 5.69 16.54 -18.06
C LYS A 234 5.32 17.69 -19.01
N ALA A 235 4.52 17.42 -20.04
CA ALA A 235 4.07 18.41 -21.01
C ALA A 235 3.22 19.55 -20.41
N ARG A 236 2.63 19.38 -19.22
CA ARG A 236 1.84 20.43 -18.56
C ARG A 236 2.63 21.72 -18.31
N ASN A 237 3.94 21.59 -18.02
CA ASN A 237 4.85 22.70 -17.74
C ASN A 237 5.90 22.93 -18.83
N ASP A 238 6.01 22.00 -19.79
CA ASP A 238 6.97 22.07 -20.88
C ASP A 238 6.25 22.31 -22.22
N VAL A 239 6.45 23.50 -22.79
CA VAL A 239 5.85 23.89 -24.08
C VAL A 239 6.40 23.05 -25.22
N GLY A 240 7.68 22.69 -25.20
CA GLY A 240 8.31 21.87 -26.24
C GLY A 240 7.76 20.44 -26.26
N LEU A 241 7.65 19.79 -25.10
CA LEU A 241 7.03 18.47 -25.00
C LEU A 241 5.55 18.48 -25.40
N ARG A 242 4.82 19.53 -25.04
CA ARG A 242 3.42 19.69 -25.46
C ARG A 242 3.28 19.84 -26.97
N GLU A 243 4.17 20.60 -27.59
CA GLU A 243 4.22 20.76 -29.04
C GLU A 243 4.53 19.44 -29.74
N GLN A 244 5.45 18.63 -29.19
CA GLN A 244 5.72 17.28 -29.70
C GLN A 244 4.48 16.39 -29.64
N LEU A 245 3.75 16.41 -28.52
CA LEU A 245 2.51 15.66 -28.38
C LEU A 245 1.44 16.10 -29.39
N ILE A 246 1.27 17.41 -29.61
CA ILE A 246 0.34 17.95 -30.61
C ILE A 246 0.71 17.46 -32.01
N ASN A 247 1.99 17.54 -32.37
CA ASN A 247 2.46 17.11 -33.69
C ASN A 247 2.31 15.60 -33.88
N ASN A 248 2.53 14.79 -32.85
CA ASN A 248 2.30 13.36 -32.89
C ASN A 248 0.82 13.01 -33.07
N GLU A 249 -0.07 13.68 -32.32
CA GLU A 249 -1.53 13.52 -32.43
C GLU A 249 -2.03 13.87 -33.84
N MET A 250 -1.53 14.98 -34.41
CA MET A 250 -1.84 15.38 -35.79
C MET A 250 -1.41 14.34 -36.81
N LYS A 251 -0.20 13.78 -36.66
CA LYS A 251 0.33 12.76 -37.58
C LYS A 251 -0.41 11.43 -37.45
N GLN A 252 -0.67 10.98 -36.22
CA GLN A 252 -1.28 9.68 -35.95
C GLN A 252 -2.75 9.62 -36.37
N TYR A 253 -3.51 10.68 -36.10
CA TYR A 253 -4.95 10.70 -36.34
C TYR A 253 -5.38 11.58 -37.52
N MET A 254 -4.43 12.16 -38.25
CA MET A 254 -4.68 13.06 -39.39
C MET A 254 -5.65 14.20 -39.06
N VAL A 255 -5.50 14.78 -37.85
CA VAL A 255 -6.39 15.83 -37.34
C VAL A 255 -5.79 17.22 -37.51
N THR A 256 -6.65 18.23 -37.53
CA THR A 256 -6.21 19.63 -37.49
C THR A 256 -5.51 19.95 -36.17
N ARG A 257 -4.59 20.92 -36.20
CA ARG A 257 -3.88 21.40 -35.02
C ARG A 257 -4.82 21.78 -33.87
N ALA A 258 -5.89 22.51 -34.17
CA ALA A 258 -6.88 22.92 -33.17
C ALA A 258 -7.63 21.74 -32.51
N LYS A 259 -7.77 20.60 -33.21
CA LYS A 259 -8.35 19.38 -32.64
C LYS A 259 -7.32 18.64 -31.76
N ALA A 260 -6.08 18.55 -32.23
CA ALA A 260 -4.97 17.98 -31.46
C ALA A 260 -4.71 18.75 -30.15
N GLU A 261 -4.59 20.07 -30.21
CA GLU A 261 -4.43 20.93 -29.03
C GLU A 261 -5.55 20.71 -27.99
N ARG A 262 -6.80 20.62 -28.45
CA ARG A 262 -7.96 20.33 -27.59
C ARG A 262 -7.92 18.92 -26.98
N ALA A 263 -7.38 17.93 -27.69
CA ALA A 263 -7.22 16.57 -27.17
C ALA A 263 -6.12 16.51 -26.11
N ILE A 264 -4.94 17.04 -26.41
CA ILE A 264 -3.80 17.10 -25.48
C ILE A 264 -4.16 17.89 -24.22
N LYS A 265 -4.79 19.06 -24.36
CA LYS A 265 -5.24 19.85 -23.21
C LYS A 265 -6.23 19.07 -22.34
N ARG A 266 -7.19 18.34 -22.94
CA ARG A 266 -8.14 17.51 -22.20
C ARG A 266 -7.43 16.41 -21.43
N GLN A 267 -6.47 15.71 -22.05
CA GLN A 267 -5.74 14.63 -21.37
C GLN A 267 -4.90 15.14 -20.20
N ILE A 268 -4.21 16.27 -20.35
CA ILE A 268 -3.47 16.91 -19.26
C ILE A 268 -4.43 17.20 -18.08
N VAL A 269 -5.56 17.86 -18.34
CA VAL A 269 -6.56 18.17 -17.30
C VAL A 269 -7.12 16.90 -16.64
N THR A 270 -7.35 15.84 -17.40
CA THR A 270 -7.80 14.55 -16.86
C THR A 270 -6.77 13.97 -15.90
N TYR A 271 -5.49 13.96 -16.26
CA TYR A 271 -4.43 13.46 -15.38
C TYR A 271 -4.22 14.35 -14.15
N GLU A 272 -4.27 15.68 -14.30
CA GLU A 272 -4.23 16.61 -13.17
C GLU A 272 -5.37 16.38 -12.19
N SER A 273 -6.57 16.07 -12.69
CA SER A 273 -7.72 15.74 -11.85
C SER A 273 -7.59 14.38 -11.15
N LEU A 274 -6.99 13.38 -11.80
CA LEU A 274 -6.78 12.06 -11.21
C LEU A 274 -5.62 12.06 -10.20
N PHE A 275 -4.61 12.91 -10.41
CA PHE A 275 -3.36 12.95 -9.64
C PHE A 275 -3.08 14.36 -9.09
N LYS A 276 -4.08 14.93 -8.41
CA LYS A 276 -4.07 16.30 -7.87
C LYS A 276 -2.89 16.56 -6.92
N GLU A 277 -2.41 15.53 -6.24
CA GLU A 277 -1.24 15.58 -5.36
C GLU A 277 0.02 16.11 -6.04
N PHE A 278 0.14 15.96 -7.37
CA PHE A 278 1.31 16.40 -8.13
C PHE A 278 1.13 17.77 -8.79
N VAL A 279 -0.04 18.41 -8.70
CA VAL A 279 -0.34 19.65 -9.43
C VAL A 279 0.15 20.90 -8.69
N ASN A 280 0.06 20.91 -7.36
CA ASN A 280 0.37 22.09 -6.53
C ASN A 280 1.78 22.01 -5.91
N GLN A 281 2.82 21.91 -6.75
CA GLN A 281 4.22 21.95 -6.33
C GLN A 281 4.87 23.27 -6.70
#